data_AF-A0A2K9AP52-F1
#
_entry.id   AF-A0A2K9AP52-F1
#
_cell.length_a   1.000
_cell.length_b   1.000
_cell.length_c   1.000
_cell.angle_alpha   90.00
_cell.angle_beta   90.00
_cell.angle_gamma   90.00
#
_symmetry.space_group_name_H-M   'P 1'
#
loop_
_entity.id
_entity.type
_entity.pdbx_description
1 polymer ?
#
loop_
_entity_poly.entity_id
_entity_poly.type
_entity_poly.pdbx_seq_one_letter_code
_entity_poly.pdbx_strand_id
1 'polypeptide(L)'
;MKKILILLVSLLLVISIVYFALQEQTITQNSNEVLLEPSQSTQGIPDESVSDINTDSEVEQPLPKDNKVASKPFSLRRCIESVDKKYPGKSIELYIVTSKVYADGEIAAGRSPYQTMPTASLKSLAAADDVDALFVLGQETMWLATTGLMINEHSDVPKLSSEEKSAILKNHELDFELLEEGEEYLFRAAVLGKLGGLGEFSSLTSMGFTRLSKSDAEDERVKKLIAKVMAYSDLTREIHREDGYLQEIMGGQLESIERRVLQPFVELEDFESFKQDIQKIADSEFELLYQRWKERRNYYGLPVHPKIITDELTDYSEEMEACYKKAD
;
A
#
# COMPACT_ATOMS: atom_id res chain seq x y z
N MET A 1 58.91 -6.43 16.55
CA MET A 1 57.64 -5.76 16.21
C MET A 1 56.96 -6.32 14.95
N LYS A 2 57.64 -6.47 13.80
CA LYS A 2 57.02 -7.04 12.57
C LYS A 2 56.43 -8.45 12.73
N LYS A 3 57.08 -9.33 13.50
CA LYS A 3 56.60 -10.71 13.75
C LYS A 3 55.32 -10.78 14.61
N ILE A 4 55.12 -9.80 15.49
CA ILE A 4 53.92 -9.70 16.35
C ILE A 4 52.74 -9.16 15.53
N LEU A 5 53.00 -8.21 14.62
CA LEU A 5 51.99 -7.68 13.71
C LEU A 5 51.43 -8.77 12.78
N ILE A 6 52.29 -9.64 12.23
CA ILE A 6 51.87 -10.75 11.38
C ILE A 6 50.97 -11.73 12.15
N LEU A 7 51.31 -12.02 13.41
CA LEU A 7 50.53 -12.89 14.28
C LEU A 7 49.14 -12.32 14.60
N LEU A 8 49.05 -11.01 14.83
CA LEU A 8 47.77 -10.32 15.07
C LEU A 8 46.88 -10.30 13.83
N VAL A 9 47.46 -10.05 12.65
CA VAL A 9 46.72 -10.05 11.38
C VAL A 9 46.23 -11.45 11.04
N SER A 10 47.04 -12.49 11.26
CA SER A 10 46.60 -13.88 11.04
C SER A 10 45.52 -14.30 12.03
N LEU A 11 45.57 -13.83 13.28
CA LEU A 11 44.53 -14.11 14.28
C LEU A 11 43.20 -13.45 13.92
N LEU A 12 43.22 -12.20 13.46
CA LEU A 12 42.03 -11.48 12.98
C LEU A 12 41.39 -12.17 11.76
N LEU A 13 42.21 -12.68 10.85
CA LEU A 13 41.74 -13.41 9.66
C LEU A 13 41.03 -14.72 10.04
N VAL A 14 41.58 -15.46 11.01
CA VAL A 14 40.95 -16.69 11.51
C VAL A 14 39.63 -16.39 12.23
N ILE A 15 39.58 -15.34 13.05
CA ILE A 15 38.34 -14.92 13.73
C ILE A 15 37.27 -14.51 12.70
N SER A 16 37.66 -13.80 11.64
CA SER A 16 36.73 -13.37 10.59
C SER A 16 36.16 -14.56 9.80
N ILE A 17 37.00 -15.56 9.47
CA ILE A 17 36.54 -16.79 8.79
C ILE A 17 35.58 -17.58 9.68
N VAL A 18 35.86 -17.72 10.98
CA VAL A 18 34.97 -18.41 11.92
C VAL A 18 33.63 -17.67 12.08
N TYR A 19 33.66 -16.34 12.12
CA TYR A 19 32.44 -15.52 12.21
C TYR A 19 31.53 -15.70 10.99
N PHE A 20 32.09 -15.68 9.77
CA PHE A 20 31.31 -15.90 8.54
C PHE A 20 30.80 -17.35 8.41
N ALA A 21 31.60 -18.35 8.79
CA ALA A 21 31.18 -19.75 8.75
C ALA A 21 30.03 -20.09 9.72
N LEU A 22 29.96 -19.40 10.87
CA LEU A 22 28.85 -19.56 11.82
C LEU A 22 27.55 -18.88 11.34
N GLN A 23 27.66 -17.85 10.49
CA GLN A 23 26.50 -17.11 9.97
C GLN A 23 25.74 -17.88 8.87
N GLU A 24 26.42 -18.72 8.08
CA GLU A 24 25.78 -19.56 7.05
C GLU A 24 24.96 -20.72 7.65
N GLN A 25 25.30 -21.21 8.83
CA GLN A 25 24.53 -22.28 9.49
C GLN A 25 23.20 -21.81 10.07
N THR A 26 23.02 -20.50 10.32
CA THR A 26 21.75 -19.98 10.86
C THR A 26 20.70 -19.72 9.76
N ILE A 27 21.12 -19.61 8.50
CA ILE A 27 20.23 -19.27 7.38
C ILE A 27 19.65 -20.54 6.70
N THR A 28 20.24 -21.72 6.94
CA THR A 28 19.86 -22.98 6.26
C THR A 28 19.11 -23.95 7.16
N GLN A 29 18.26 -23.45 8.07
CA GLN A 29 17.44 -24.31 8.94
C GLN A 29 16.01 -23.79 9.14
N ASN A 30 15.37 -23.29 8.07
CA ASN A 30 13.92 -23.00 8.07
C ASN A 30 13.29 -23.16 6.67
N SER A 31 13.62 -24.24 5.98
CA SER A 31 12.88 -24.69 4.80
C SER A 31 12.77 -26.21 4.84
N ASN A 32 11.86 -26.72 5.67
CA ASN A 32 11.43 -28.10 5.58
C ASN A 32 10.25 -28.19 4.62
N GLU A 33 10.52 -28.81 3.46
CA GLU A 33 9.55 -29.62 2.73
C GLU A 33 8.87 -30.60 3.70
N VAL A 34 7.54 -30.61 3.72
CA VAL A 34 6.74 -31.69 4.31
C VAL A 34 6.27 -32.57 3.16
N LEU A 35 6.96 -33.70 2.96
CA LEU A 35 6.49 -34.87 2.23
C LEU A 35 5.86 -35.84 3.22
N LEU A 36 4.74 -36.43 2.81
CA LEU A 36 3.85 -37.30 3.59
C LEU A 36 4.45 -38.66 4.02
N GLU A 37 4.06 -39.06 5.25
CA GLU A 37 3.65 -40.39 5.78
C GLU A 37 4.67 -41.53 6.02
N PRO A 38 4.39 -42.56 6.89
CA PRO A 38 3.30 -42.76 7.89
C PRO A 38 3.70 -43.36 9.29
N SER A 39 2.77 -43.21 10.26
CA SER A 39 2.35 -44.14 11.36
C SER A 39 3.34 -44.80 12.35
N GLN A 40 3.18 -44.51 13.67
CA GLN A 40 2.68 -45.44 14.73
C GLN A 40 2.87 -44.88 16.18
N SER A 41 1.76 -44.77 16.94
CA SER A 41 1.50 -45.23 18.34
C SER A 41 2.59 -45.01 19.44
N THR A 42 2.38 -44.57 20.70
CA THR A 42 1.23 -44.53 21.62
C THR A 42 1.63 -43.80 22.94
N GLN A 43 0.65 -43.12 23.58
CA GLN A 43 0.43 -42.78 25.01
C GLN A 43 1.22 -41.68 25.77
N GLY A 44 0.43 -40.74 26.35
CA GLY A 44 0.75 -40.06 27.62
C GLY A 44 0.18 -38.65 27.87
N ILE A 45 -1.15 -38.44 27.79
CA ILE A 45 -1.95 -37.25 28.22
C ILE A 45 -2.17 -37.35 29.77
N PRO A 46 -2.38 -36.28 30.62
CA PRO A 46 -3.41 -35.21 30.51
C PRO A 46 -3.04 -33.83 31.11
N ASP A 47 -3.82 -32.74 31.12
CA ASP A 47 -5.05 -32.22 30.49
C ASP A 47 -5.12 -30.71 30.85
N GLU A 48 -5.86 -29.92 30.06
CA GLU A 48 -6.77 -28.80 30.44
C GLU A 48 -6.85 -27.82 29.25
N SER A 49 -7.75 -28.03 28.28
CA SER A 49 -9.21 -27.81 28.27
C SER A 49 -9.60 -26.40 27.79
N VAL A 50 -9.79 -26.28 26.47
CA VAL A 50 -10.66 -25.25 25.86
C VAL A 50 -11.96 -25.96 25.52
N SER A 51 -13.04 -25.53 26.17
CA SER A 51 -14.38 -26.09 26.02
C SER A 51 -14.99 -25.73 24.66
N ASP A 52 -15.54 -26.75 24.03
CA ASP A 52 -16.48 -26.68 22.91
C ASP A 52 -17.73 -25.86 23.26
N ILE A 53 -18.26 -25.15 22.25
CA ILE A 53 -19.69 -24.88 22.12
C ILE A 53 -20.15 -25.49 20.80
N ASN A 54 -20.82 -26.63 20.92
CA ASN A 54 -21.68 -27.23 19.90
C ASN A 54 -22.81 -26.27 19.53
N THR A 55 -23.09 -26.12 18.24
CA THR A 55 -24.45 -25.84 17.77
C THR A 55 -24.76 -26.78 16.62
N ASP A 56 -25.83 -27.54 16.80
CA ASP A 56 -26.29 -28.61 15.95
C ASP A 56 -26.64 -28.15 14.52
N SER A 57 -26.22 -29.00 13.58
CA SER A 57 -26.68 -29.21 12.21
C SER A 57 -27.99 -28.53 11.80
N GLU A 58 -27.88 -27.57 10.87
CA GLU A 58 -28.92 -27.32 9.88
C GLU A 58 -28.31 -27.43 8.48
N VAL A 59 -29.04 -28.10 7.59
CA VAL A 59 -28.61 -28.65 6.29
C VAL A 59 -28.08 -27.53 5.37
N GLU A 60 -26.77 -27.51 5.14
CA GLU A 60 -26.14 -26.63 4.14
C GLU A 60 -26.47 -27.16 2.74
N GLN A 61 -27.40 -26.49 2.05
CA GLN A 61 -27.58 -26.61 0.61
C GLN A 61 -26.29 -26.16 -0.08
N PRO A 62 -25.86 -26.81 -1.18
CA PRO A 62 -24.64 -26.41 -1.87
C PRO A 62 -24.86 -25.04 -2.51
N LEU A 63 -24.21 -24.02 -1.98
CA LEU A 63 -24.09 -22.71 -2.60
C LEU A 63 -23.54 -22.88 -4.04
N PRO A 64 -24.14 -22.23 -5.05
CA PRO A 64 -23.63 -22.29 -6.41
C PRO A 64 -22.20 -21.74 -6.45
N LYS A 65 -21.27 -22.59 -6.90
CA LYS A 65 -19.95 -22.18 -7.35
C LYS A 65 -20.11 -21.30 -8.59
N ASP A 66 -20.34 -20.01 -8.42
CA ASP A 66 -20.08 -19.00 -9.44
C ASP A 66 -19.98 -17.62 -8.79
N ASN A 67 -18.82 -17.38 -8.18
CA ASN A 67 -18.23 -16.06 -8.14
C ASN A 67 -16.72 -16.25 -8.19
N LYS A 68 -16.23 -16.59 -9.39
CA LYS A 68 -14.84 -16.33 -9.74
C LYS A 68 -14.67 -14.82 -9.77
N VAL A 69 -14.34 -14.23 -8.63
CA VAL A 69 -13.54 -13.01 -8.61
C VAL A 69 -12.25 -13.39 -9.32
N ALA A 70 -12.14 -13.03 -10.61
CA ALA A 70 -10.99 -13.34 -11.42
C ALA A 70 -9.74 -12.78 -10.73
N SER A 71 -8.87 -13.67 -10.27
CA SER A 71 -7.62 -13.31 -9.65
C SER A 71 -6.68 -12.75 -10.73
N LYS A 72 -6.68 -11.42 -10.86
CA LYS A 72 -5.74 -10.61 -11.64
C LYS A 72 -4.22 -10.80 -11.34
N PRO A 73 -3.72 -11.37 -10.23
CA PRO A 73 -2.26 -11.51 -10.00
C PRO A 73 -1.56 -12.43 -11.00
N PHE A 74 -2.33 -13.25 -11.72
CA PHE A 74 -1.80 -14.27 -12.62
C PHE A 74 -1.37 -13.72 -13.99
N SER A 75 -1.86 -12.55 -14.42
CA SER A 75 -1.47 -11.91 -15.68
C SER A 75 -0.16 -11.14 -15.56
N LEU A 76 0.01 -10.32 -14.52
CA LEU A 76 1.23 -9.52 -14.32
C LEU A 76 2.49 -10.38 -14.25
N ARG A 77 2.48 -11.42 -13.41
CA ARG A 77 3.64 -12.30 -13.24
C ARG A 77 4.03 -12.96 -14.56
N ARG A 78 3.05 -13.39 -15.37
CA ARG A 78 3.31 -13.95 -16.70
C ARG A 78 3.86 -12.92 -17.67
N CYS A 79 3.38 -11.68 -17.63
CA CYS A 79 3.92 -10.60 -18.44
C CYS A 79 5.37 -10.31 -18.07
N ILE A 80 5.69 -10.18 -16.77
CA ILE A 80 7.08 -10.04 -16.29
C ILE A 80 7.92 -11.21 -16.80
N GLU A 81 7.52 -12.46 -16.53
CA GLU A 81 8.28 -13.65 -16.93
C GLU A 81 8.47 -13.77 -18.45
N SER A 82 7.53 -13.26 -19.26
CA SER A 82 7.61 -13.29 -20.72
C SER A 82 8.50 -12.17 -21.27
N VAL A 83 8.32 -10.94 -20.80
CA VAL A 83 9.03 -9.76 -21.32
C VAL A 83 10.46 -9.73 -20.81
N ASP A 84 10.73 -10.17 -19.57
CA ASP A 84 12.08 -10.22 -18.98
C ASP A 84 13.00 -11.23 -19.70
N LYS A 85 12.44 -12.23 -20.41
CA LYS A 85 13.24 -13.09 -21.32
C LYS A 85 13.86 -12.31 -22.47
N LYS A 86 13.17 -11.27 -22.95
CA LYS A 86 13.63 -10.40 -24.04
C LYS A 86 14.50 -9.25 -23.50
N TYR A 87 14.21 -8.78 -22.29
CA TYR A 87 14.91 -7.68 -21.64
C TYR A 87 15.39 -8.05 -20.23
N PRO A 88 16.45 -8.88 -20.11
CA PRO A 88 16.89 -9.37 -18.80
C PRO A 88 17.26 -8.24 -17.84
N GLY A 89 16.70 -8.26 -16.63
CA GLY A 89 17.02 -7.31 -15.56
C GLY A 89 16.26 -5.99 -15.62
N LYS A 90 15.53 -5.71 -16.71
CA LYS A 90 14.73 -4.46 -16.83
C LYS A 90 13.54 -4.43 -15.88
N SER A 91 13.03 -5.60 -15.46
CA SER A 91 12.04 -5.69 -14.38
C SER A 91 12.55 -5.09 -13.05
N ILE A 92 13.81 -5.32 -12.70
CA ILE A 92 14.44 -4.79 -11.48
C ILE A 92 14.67 -3.29 -11.61
N GLU A 93 15.18 -2.82 -12.75
CA GLU A 93 15.36 -1.39 -13.01
C GLU A 93 14.03 -0.64 -12.95
N LEU A 94 12.98 -1.19 -13.57
CA LEU A 94 11.62 -0.65 -13.51
C LEU A 94 11.10 -0.58 -12.08
N TYR A 95 11.29 -1.63 -11.29
CA TYR A 95 10.96 -1.62 -9.86
C TYR A 95 11.73 -0.52 -9.10
N ILE A 96 13.02 -0.33 -9.37
CA ILE A 96 13.83 0.70 -8.69
C ILE A 96 13.32 2.11 -9.03
N VAL A 97 13.05 2.42 -10.30
CA VAL A 97 12.59 3.78 -10.67
C VAL A 97 11.18 4.06 -10.16
N THR A 98 10.30 3.05 -10.17
CA THR A 98 8.92 3.21 -9.68
C THR A 98 8.88 3.28 -8.14
N SER A 99 9.55 2.38 -7.43
CA SER A 99 9.55 2.37 -5.96
C SER A 99 10.07 3.69 -5.35
N LYS A 100 11.03 4.37 -5.99
CA LYS A 100 11.51 5.69 -5.56
C LYS A 100 10.40 6.75 -5.46
N VAL A 101 9.43 6.72 -6.38
CA VAL A 101 8.35 7.71 -6.43
C VAL A 101 7.07 7.26 -5.74
N TYR A 102 6.92 5.98 -5.38
CA TYR A 102 5.76 5.49 -4.62
C TYR A 102 6.10 5.22 -3.16
N ALA A 103 6.66 4.05 -2.90
CA ALA A 103 7.21 3.64 -1.62
C ALA A 103 8.39 2.72 -1.93
N ASP A 104 9.55 2.99 -1.33
CA ASP A 104 10.66 2.06 -1.40
C ASP A 104 10.34 0.78 -0.61
N GLY A 105 11.19 -0.24 -0.78
CA GLY A 105 10.98 -1.53 -0.13
C GLY A 105 10.97 -1.48 1.39
N GLU A 106 11.64 -0.50 2.03
CA GLU A 106 11.64 -0.39 3.49
C GLU A 106 10.34 0.23 4.00
N ILE A 107 9.89 1.32 3.38
CA ILE A 107 8.60 1.96 3.70
C ILE A 107 7.45 0.97 3.43
N ALA A 108 7.46 0.31 2.27
CA ALA A 108 6.44 -0.67 1.92
C ALA A 108 6.42 -1.88 2.88
N ALA A 109 7.56 -2.21 3.49
CA ALA A 109 7.67 -3.31 4.46
C ALA A 109 7.38 -2.89 5.91
N GLY A 110 7.13 -1.61 6.20
CA GLY A 110 6.94 -1.15 7.59
C GLY A 110 8.24 -1.10 8.39
N ARG A 111 9.40 -0.91 7.74
CA ARG A 111 10.73 -1.02 8.35
C ARG A 111 11.60 0.22 8.16
N SER A 112 11.08 1.25 7.53
CA SER A 112 11.81 2.50 7.33
C SER A 112 12.15 3.15 8.69
N PRO A 113 13.30 3.83 8.83
CA PRO A 113 13.60 4.62 10.02
C PRO A 113 12.46 5.57 10.40
N TYR A 114 11.83 6.20 9.40
CA TYR A 114 10.70 7.12 9.59
C TYR A 114 9.48 6.46 10.25
N GLN A 115 9.26 5.17 10.02
CA GLN A 115 8.13 4.40 10.60
C GLN A 115 8.38 4.00 12.06
N THR A 116 9.61 4.10 12.55
CA THR A 116 9.99 3.78 13.93
C THR A 116 10.25 5.02 14.80
N MET A 117 10.25 6.22 14.19
CA MET A 117 10.49 7.47 14.89
C MET A 117 9.27 7.89 15.72
N PRO A 118 9.47 8.58 16.87
CA PRO A 118 8.36 9.19 17.60
C PRO A 118 7.60 10.21 16.74
N THR A 119 6.29 10.33 16.96
CA THR A 119 5.40 11.20 16.17
C THR A 119 5.89 12.64 16.11
N ALA A 120 6.37 13.18 17.24
CA ALA A 120 6.87 14.55 17.31
C ALA A 120 8.10 14.78 16.41
N SER A 121 9.00 13.80 16.33
CA SER A 121 10.17 13.86 15.44
C SER A 121 9.74 13.81 13.98
N LEU A 122 8.78 12.92 13.65
CA LEU A 122 8.24 12.81 12.30
C LEU A 122 7.55 14.11 11.86
N LYS A 123 6.75 14.72 12.74
CA LYS A 123 6.15 16.05 12.51
C LYS A 123 7.20 17.13 12.30
N SER A 124 8.29 17.13 13.07
CA SER A 124 9.38 18.09 12.90
C SER A 124 10.06 17.96 11.54
N LEU A 125 10.27 16.74 11.05
CA LEU A 125 10.87 16.49 9.73
C LEU A 125 9.90 16.86 8.60
N ALA A 126 8.62 16.48 8.73
CA ALA A 126 7.57 16.85 7.79
C ALA A 126 7.38 18.38 7.68
N ALA A 127 7.55 19.12 8.78
CA ALA A 127 7.54 20.59 8.78
C ALA A 127 8.73 21.19 8.00
N ALA A 128 9.82 20.44 7.85
CA ALA A 128 11.01 20.82 7.06
C ALA A 128 10.97 20.31 5.61
N ASP A 129 9.80 19.88 5.12
CA ASP A 129 9.61 19.31 3.77
C ASP A 129 10.45 18.04 3.52
N ASP A 130 10.81 17.28 4.56
CA ASP A 130 11.37 15.93 4.38
C ASP A 130 10.29 15.03 3.76
N VAL A 131 10.57 14.54 2.55
CA VAL A 131 9.60 13.87 1.67
C VAL A 131 9.13 12.54 2.25
N ASP A 132 10.04 11.75 2.81
CA ASP A 132 9.70 10.45 3.39
C ASP A 132 8.99 10.63 4.73
N ALA A 133 9.36 11.65 5.52
CA ALA A 133 8.62 12.01 6.73
C ALA A 133 7.19 12.46 6.42
N LEU A 134 7.00 13.30 5.39
CA LEU A 134 5.67 13.71 4.92
C LEU A 134 4.85 12.50 4.49
N PHE A 135 5.44 11.60 3.71
CA PHE A 135 4.75 10.42 3.20
C PHE A 135 4.32 9.49 4.34
N VAL A 136 5.24 9.12 5.23
CA VAL A 136 4.93 8.22 6.36
C VAL A 136 3.93 8.87 7.32
N LEU A 137 4.12 10.14 7.67
CA LEU A 137 3.17 10.85 8.54
C LEU A 137 1.78 10.94 7.91
N GLY A 138 1.72 11.20 6.60
CA GLY A 138 0.48 11.19 5.85
C GLY A 138 -0.22 9.84 5.93
N GLN A 139 0.50 8.74 5.70
CA GLN A 139 -0.05 7.39 5.81
C GLN A 139 -0.58 7.09 7.23
N GLU A 140 0.20 7.41 8.27
CA GLU A 140 -0.20 7.21 9.67
C GLU A 140 -1.46 8.02 10.02
N THR A 141 -1.48 9.30 9.65
CA THR A 141 -2.63 10.17 9.89
C THR A 141 -3.87 9.68 9.16
N MET A 142 -3.75 9.24 7.90
CA MET A 142 -4.87 8.68 7.13
C MET A 142 -5.37 7.36 7.73
N TRP A 143 -4.48 6.48 8.20
CA TRP A 143 -4.88 5.26 8.89
C TRP A 143 -5.59 5.53 10.21
N LEU A 144 -5.06 6.46 11.01
CA LEU A 144 -5.71 6.88 12.25
C LEU A 144 -7.10 7.47 11.96
N ALA A 145 -7.20 8.32 10.94
CA ALA A 145 -8.47 8.95 10.56
C ALA A 145 -9.52 7.95 10.09
N THR A 146 -9.11 6.88 9.40
CA THR A 146 -10.01 5.90 8.79
C THR A 146 -10.28 4.68 9.66
N THR A 147 -9.42 4.37 10.63
CA THR A 147 -9.50 3.13 11.43
C THR A 147 -9.40 3.33 12.94
N GLY A 148 -9.00 4.51 13.40
CA GLY A 148 -8.69 4.77 14.80
C GLY A 148 -7.37 4.17 15.26
N LEU A 149 -6.59 3.58 14.34
CA LEU A 149 -5.35 2.89 14.62
C LEU A 149 -4.21 3.47 13.78
N MET A 150 -3.02 3.55 14.37
CA MET A 150 -1.78 3.81 13.65
C MET A 150 -1.28 2.51 13.01
N ILE A 151 -0.59 2.61 11.87
CA ILE A 151 -0.01 1.46 11.17
C ILE A 151 1.16 0.91 11.98
N ASN A 152 2.05 1.81 12.40
CA ASN A 152 3.29 1.44 13.05
C ASN A 152 3.22 1.62 14.56
N GLU A 153 3.76 0.64 15.28
CA GLU A 153 3.97 0.74 16.71
C GLU A 153 5.32 1.44 16.96
N HIS A 154 5.30 2.77 17.19
CA HIS A 154 6.47 3.51 17.66
C HIS A 154 6.42 3.70 19.19
N SER A 155 7.52 4.17 19.77
CA SER A 155 7.74 4.15 21.24
C SER A 155 6.73 4.95 22.06
N ASP A 156 6.03 5.90 21.44
CA ASP A 156 4.97 6.74 22.00
C ASP A 156 3.54 6.20 21.74
N VAL A 157 3.37 5.08 21.03
CA VAL A 157 2.06 4.44 20.79
C VAL A 157 1.83 3.31 21.81
N PRO A 158 0.67 3.27 22.48
CA PRO A 158 0.31 2.16 23.33
C PRO A 158 0.29 0.84 22.55
N LYS A 159 0.87 -0.22 23.13
CA LYS A 159 0.70 -1.57 22.60
C LYS A 159 -0.71 -2.05 22.91
N LEU A 160 -1.50 -2.27 21.86
CA LEU A 160 -2.88 -2.73 21.95
C LEU A 160 -2.97 -4.23 21.71
N SER A 161 -3.82 -4.92 22.47
CA SER A 161 -4.19 -6.32 22.21
C SER A 161 -5.01 -6.44 20.92
N SER A 162 -5.12 -7.66 20.40
CA SER A 162 -5.97 -7.93 19.22
C SER A 162 -7.44 -7.58 19.46
N GLU A 163 -7.94 -7.83 20.68
CA GLU A 163 -9.30 -7.49 21.08
C GLU A 163 -9.51 -5.98 21.14
N GLU A 164 -8.53 -5.23 21.67
CA GLU A 164 -8.56 -3.77 21.73
C GLU A 164 -8.55 -3.17 20.31
N LYS A 165 -7.65 -3.65 19.44
CA LYS A 165 -7.59 -3.22 18.03
C LYS A 165 -8.92 -3.48 17.32
N SER A 166 -9.51 -4.66 17.51
CA SER A 166 -10.81 -5.02 16.93
C SER A 166 -11.95 -4.14 17.44
N ALA A 167 -11.96 -3.84 18.75
CA ALA A 167 -12.96 -2.96 19.35
C ALA A 167 -12.85 -1.52 18.82
N ILE A 168 -11.64 -0.97 18.68
CA ILE A 168 -11.42 0.35 18.08
C ILE A 168 -11.91 0.34 16.63
N LEU A 169 -11.44 -0.63 15.83
CA LEU A 169 -11.77 -0.72 14.40
C LEU A 169 -13.28 -0.80 14.13
N LYS A 170 -14.04 -1.44 15.03
CA LYS A 170 -15.49 -1.62 14.91
C LYS A 170 -16.27 -0.35 15.27
N ASN A 171 -15.77 0.43 16.22
CA ASN A 171 -16.50 1.58 16.77
C ASN A 171 -16.00 2.93 16.22
N HIS A 172 -14.91 2.94 15.46
CA HIS A 172 -14.32 4.15 14.91
C HIS A 172 -15.19 4.74 13.78
N GLU A 173 -15.52 6.02 13.90
CA GLU A 173 -16.13 6.83 12.86
C GLU A 173 -15.05 7.61 12.10
N LEU A 174 -15.29 7.93 10.83
CA LEU A 174 -14.33 8.70 10.03
C LEU A 174 -14.02 10.05 10.69
N ASP A 175 -12.74 10.32 10.89
CA ASP A 175 -12.27 11.62 11.37
C ASP A 175 -11.92 12.51 10.18
N PHE A 176 -12.84 13.42 9.82
CA PHE A 176 -12.68 14.32 8.68
C PHE A 176 -11.53 15.32 8.86
N GLU A 177 -11.25 15.76 10.09
CA GLU A 177 -10.16 16.72 10.35
C GLU A 177 -8.80 16.04 10.14
N LEU A 178 -8.64 14.81 10.66
CA LEU A 178 -7.43 14.04 10.42
C LEU A 178 -7.30 13.62 8.95
N LEU A 179 -8.39 13.34 8.23
CA LEU A 179 -8.34 13.07 6.79
C LEU A 179 -7.76 14.27 6.01
N GLU A 180 -8.17 15.49 6.34
CA GLU A 180 -7.63 16.71 5.72
C GLU A 180 -6.14 16.93 6.08
N GLU A 181 -5.74 16.67 7.33
CA GLU A 181 -4.34 16.76 7.74
C GLU A 181 -3.47 15.74 6.99
N GLY A 182 -3.92 14.49 6.91
CA GLY A 182 -3.22 13.40 6.22
C GLY A 182 -3.10 13.64 4.71
N GLU A 183 -4.16 14.13 4.07
CA GLU A 183 -4.16 14.55 2.68
C GLU A 183 -3.11 15.63 2.41
N GLU A 184 -3.02 16.67 3.24
CA GLU A 184 -2.03 17.74 3.04
C GLU A 184 -0.59 17.19 3.06
N TYR A 185 -0.29 16.28 4.00
CA TYR A 185 1.03 15.64 4.06
C TYR A 185 1.32 14.80 2.81
N LEU A 186 0.39 13.93 2.42
CA LEU A 186 0.54 13.08 1.23
C LEU A 186 0.65 13.89 -0.06
N PHE A 187 -0.15 14.96 -0.19
CA PHE A 187 -0.09 15.86 -1.34
C PHE A 187 1.26 16.61 -1.40
N ARG A 188 1.77 17.10 -0.26
CA ARG A 188 3.10 17.73 -0.19
C ARG A 188 4.20 16.74 -0.57
N ALA A 189 4.15 15.51 -0.05
CA ALA A 189 5.09 14.45 -0.43
C ALA A 189 5.08 14.20 -1.94
N ALA A 190 3.88 14.12 -2.54
CA ALA A 190 3.70 13.93 -3.98
C ALA A 190 4.27 15.09 -4.80
N VAL A 191 3.99 16.34 -4.42
CA VAL A 191 4.55 17.52 -5.09
C VAL A 191 6.07 17.43 -5.16
N LEU A 192 6.70 17.00 -4.07
CA LEU A 192 8.15 16.91 -3.92
C LEU A 192 8.79 15.65 -4.52
N GLY A 193 7.99 14.74 -5.11
CA GLY A 193 8.48 13.61 -5.90
C GLY A 193 8.01 12.23 -5.43
N LYS A 194 7.34 12.11 -4.28
CA LYS A 194 6.73 10.86 -3.81
C LYS A 194 5.30 10.72 -4.32
N LEU A 195 5.14 10.63 -5.64
CA LEU A 195 3.87 10.57 -6.37
C LEU A 195 2.86 9.55 -5.82
N GLY A 196 3.33 8.47 -5.18
CA GLY A 196 2.48 7.51 -4.50
C GLY A 196 1.55 8.13 -3.45
N GLY A 197 1.88 9.29 -2.90
CA GLY A 197 1.02 10.01 -1.95
C GLY A 197 -0.38 10.28 -2.49
N LEU A 198 -0.53 10.52 -3.79
CA LEU A 198 -1.84 10.74 -4.41
C LEU A 198 -2.70 9.47 -4.39
N GLY A 199 -2.10 8.33 -4.74
CA GLY A 199 -2.76 7.04 -4.71
C GLY A 199 -3.05 6.54 -3.29
N GLU A 200 -2.14 6.81 -2.35
CA GLU A 200 -2.31 6.49 -0.92
C GLU A 200 -3.52 7.22 -0.33
N PHE A 201 -3.71 8.51 -0.62
CA PHE A 201 -4.89 9.24 -0.16
C PHE A 201 -6.19 8.53 -0.60
N SER A 202 -6.33 8.26 -1.90
CA SER A 202 -7.51 7.59 -2.44
C SER A 202 -7.69 6.18 -1.88
N SER A 203 -6.61 5.41 -1.78
CA SER A 203 -6.62 4.03 -1.27
C SER A 203 -7.01 3.97 0.21
N LEU A 204 -6.37 4.76 1.07
CA LEU A 204 -6.60 4.75 2.51
C LEU A 204 -7.98 5.31 2.85
N THR A 205 -8.39 6.40 2.22
CA THR A 205 -9.74 6.94 2.40
C THR A 205 -10.80 5.89 2.00
N SER A 206 -10.58 5.15 0.92
CA SER A 206 -11.51 4.09 0.47
C SER A 206 -11.76 2.99 1.52
N MET A 207 -10.81 2.75 2.43
CA MET A 207 -10.98 1.77 3.51
C MET A 207 -12.08 2.20 4.48
N GLY A 208 -12.15 3.50 4.79
CA GLY A 208 -13.15 4.08 5.68
C GLY A 208 -14.59 3.96 5.16
N PHE A 209 -14.78 4.01 3.83
CA PHE A 209 -16.10 3.90 3.21
C PHE A 209 -16.79 2.55 3.43
N THR A 210 -16.03 1.48 3.66
CA THR A 210 -16.61 0.14 3.92
C THR A 210 -17.51 0.07 5.15
N ARG A 211 -17.42 1.07 6.04
CA ARG A 211 -18.24 1.19 7.26
C ARG A 211 -19.44 2.13 7.11
N LEU A 212 -19.51 2.90 6.03
CA LEU A 212 -20.64 3.78 5.78
C LEU A 212 -21.87 2.96 5.35
N SER A 213 -23.02 3.57 5.58
CA SER A 213 -24.34 3.01 5.30
C SER A 213 -25.08 3.90 4.31
N LYS A 214 -26.20 3.40 3.77
CA LYS A 214 -27.02 4.19 2.84
C LYS A 214 -27.52 5.50 3.44
N SER A 215 -27.76 5.55 4.77
CA SER A 215 -28.21 6.79 5.43
C SER A 215 -27.17 7.90 5.39
N ASP A 216 -25.90 7.57 5.17
CA ASP A 216 -24.81 8.54 5.06
C ASP A 216 -24.77 9.21 3.68
N ALA A 217 -25.58 8.74 2.72
CA ALA A 217 -25.66 9.31 1.36
C ALA A 217 -26.14 10.76 1.36
N GLU A 218 -26.89 11.18 2.38
CA GLU A 218 -27.39 12.55 2.53
C GLU A 218 -26.36 13.50 3.17
N ASP A 219 -25.27 12.98 3.75
CA ASP A 219 -24.22 13.81 4.33
C ASP A 219 -23.34 14.40 3.22
N GLU A 220 -23.44 15.72 3.04
CA GLU A 220 -22.64 16.47 2.07
C GLU A 220 -21.12 16.32 2.29
N ARG A 221 -20.66 16.05 3.51
CA ARG A 221 -19.24 15.76 3.78
C ARG A 221 -18.82 14.43 3.18
N VAL A 222 -19.69 13.42 3.24
CA VAL A 222 -19.45 12.10 2.63
C VAL A 222 -19.42 12.24 1.11
N LYS A 223 -20.40 12.95 0.52
CA LYS A 223 -20.41 13.21 -0.93
C LYS A 223 -19.13 13.90 -1.41
N LYS A 224 -18.71 14.96 -0.71
CA LYS A 224 -17.47 15.67 -1.00
C LYS A 224 -16.24 14.78 -0.85
N LEU A 225 -16.20 13.92 0.15
CA LEU A 225 -15.09 12.99 0.35
C LEU A 225 -14.99 11.97 -0.79
N ILE A 226 -16.11 11.40 -1.25
CA ILE A 226 -16.14 10.49 -2.41
C ILE A 226 -15.61 11.23 -3.65
N ALA A 227 -16.16 12.42 -3.92
CA ALA A 227 -15.76 13.24 -5.05
C ALA A 227 -14.25 13.57 -5.02
N LYS A 228 -13.70 13.85 -3.84
CA LYS A 228 -12.28 14.11 -3.63
C LYS A 228 -11.41 12.88 -3.91
N VAL A 229 -11.83 11.69 -3.48
CA VAL A 229 -11.13 10.43 -3.81
C VAL A 229 -11.11 10.18 -5.33
N MET A 230 -12.20 10.49 -6.02
CA MET A 230 -12.27 10.41 -7.48
C MET A 230 -11.36 11.45 -8.14
N ALA A 231 -11.38 12.70 -7.68
CA ALA A 231 -10.51 13.78 -8.18
C ALA A 231 -9.01 13.44 -8.02
N TYR A 232 -8.60 12.84 -6.89
CA TYR A 232 -7.23 12.35 -6.70
C TYR A 232 -6.86 11.19 -7.63
N SER A 233 -7.84 10.32 -7.93
CA SER A 233 -7.66 9.23 -8.90
C SER A 233 -7.41 9.80 -10.31
N ASP A 234 -8.20 10.81 -10.71
CA ASP A 234 -8.03 11.48 -12.00
C ASP A 234 -6.75 12.31 -12.07
N LEU A 235 -6.37 13.00 -10.98
CA LEU A 235 -5.08 13.67 -10.89
C LEU A 235 -3.93 12.67 -11.07
N THR A 236 -4.02 11.49 -10.46
CA THR A 236 -3.01 10.43 -10.61
C THR A 236 -2.89 10.01 -12.07
N ARG A 237 -4.00 9.82 -12.79
CA ARG A 237 -4.00 9.49 -14.24
C ARG A 237 -3.35 10.61 -15.07
N GLU A 238 -3.69 11.86 -14.78
CA GLU A 238 -3.21 13.04 -15.51
C GLU A 238 -1.70 13.28 -15.30
N ILE A 239 -1.18 13.08 -14.10
CA ILE A 239 0.25 13.21 -13.80
C ILE A 239 1.07 12.17 -14.55
N HIS A 240 0.53 10.95 -14.68
CA HIS A 240 1.19 9.83 -15.36
C HIS A 240 0.85 9.70 -16.85
N ARG A 241 0.25 10.73 -17.46
CA ARG A 241 -0.18 10.70 -18.87
C ARG A 241 0.91 10.42 -19.91
N GLU A 242 2.16 10.62 -19.54
CA GLU A 242 3.33 10.37 -20.39
C GLU A 242 3.93 8.97 -20.17
N ASP A 243 3.50 8.24 -19.14
CA ASP A 243 3.99 6.90 -18.76
C ASP A 243 2.87 5.85 -18.97
N GLY A 244 2.67 5.39 -20.21
CA GLY A 244 1.56 4.48 -20.59
C GLY A 244 1.44 3.21 -19.72
N TYR A 245 2.57 2.55 -19.46
CA TYR A 245 2.62 1.40 -18.55
C TYR A 245 2.10 1.70 -17.14
N LEU A 246 2.45 2.87 -16.58
CA LEU A 246 2.00 3.29 -15.26
C LEU A 246 0.50 3.55 -15.25
N GLN A 247 -0.04 4.16 -16.32
CA GLN A 247 -1.49 4.35 -16.46
C GLN A 247 -2.25 3.03 -16.43
N GLU A 248 -1.77 2.00 -17.14
CA GLU A 248 -2.44 0.69 -17.18
C GLU A 248 -2.45 0.00 -15.81
N ILE A 249 -1.30 -0.03 -15.12
CA ILE A 249 -1.22 -0.66 -13.79
C ILE A 249 -2.10 0.06 -12.78
N MET A 250 -2.07 1.39 -12.78
CA MET A 250 -2.89 2.16 -11.85
C MET A 250 -4.37 2.11 -12.23
N GLY A 251 -4.72 2.00 -13.50
CA GLY A 251 -6.11 1.98 -13.98
C GLY A 251 -6.98 1.00 -13.19
N GLY A 252 -6.53 -0.25 -13.08
CA GLY A 252 -7.24 -1.28 -12.31
C GLY A 252 -7.33 -1.00 -10.81
N GLN A 253 -6.33 -0.36 -10.21
CA GLN A 253 -6.37 0.05 -8.80
C GLN A 253 -7.35 1.20 -8.59
N LEU A 254 -7.34 2.21 -9.46
CA LEU A 254 -8.20 3.38 -9.39
C LEU A 254 -9.68 3.00 -9.60
N GLU A 255 -9.97 2.11 -10.55
CA GLU A 255 -11.31 1.53 -10.72
C GLU A 255 -11.78 0.75 -9.47
N SER A 256 -10.85 0.01 -8.83
CA SER A 256 -11.16 -0.69 -7.59
C SER A 256 -11.50 0.28 -6.46
N ILE A 257 -10.80 1.42 -6.38
CA ILE A 257 -11.06 2.47 -5.40
C ILE A 257 -12.43 3.10 -5.63
N GLU A 258 -12.73 3.52 -6.87
CA GLU A 258 -14.04 4.11 -7.23
C GLU A 258 -15.18 3.17 -6.84
N ARG A 259 -15.03 1.87 -7.15
CA ARG A 259 -16.02 0.87 -6.75
C ARG A 259 -16.19 0.80 -5.24
N ARG A 260 -15.10 0.80 -4.47
CA ARG A 260 -15.16 0.71 -2.99
C ARG A 260 -15.88 1.90 -2.37
N VAL A 261 -15.62 3.12 -2.86
CA VAL A 261 -16.24 4.33 -2.29
C VAL A 261 -17.74 4.45 -2.63
N LEU A 262 -18.16 3.89 -3.76
CA LEU A 262 -19.57 3.86 -4.17
C LEU A 262 -20.35 2.64 -3.65
N GLN A 263 -19.65 1.55 -3.29
CA GLN A 263 -20.25 0.28 -2.88
C GLN A 263 -21.34 0.40 -1.80
N PRO A 264 -21.20 1.25 -0.75
CA PRO A 264 -22.24 1.39 0.28
C PRO A 264 -23.57 1.95 -0.25
N PHE A 265 -23.55 2.60 -1.42
CA PHE A 265 -24.65 3.40 -1.95
C PHE A 265 -25.33 2.76 -3.18
N VAL A 266 -24.83 1.64 -3.68
CA VAL A 266 -25.33 0.99 -4.93
C VAL A 266 -26.80 0.60 -4.88
N GLU A 267 -27.36 0.48 -3.68
CA GLU A 267 -28.75 0.10 -3.44
C GLU A 267 -29.64 1.30 -3.06
N LEU A 268 -29.22 2.53 -3.37
CA LEU A 268 -30.08 3.72 -3.31
C LEU A 268 -31.07 3.69 -4.48
N GLU A 269 -32.32 4.12 -4.25
CA GLU A 269 -33.34 4.16 -5.33
C GLU A 269 -32.93 5.08 -6.48
N ASP A 270 -32.19 6.15 -6.19
CA ASP A 270 -31.70 7.15 -7.12
C ASP A 270 -30.17 7.10 -7.29
N PHE A 271 -29.56 5.92 -7.14
CA PHE A 271 -28.10 5.73 -7.21
C PHE A 271 -27.44 6.37 -8.44
N GLU A 272 -28.06 6.30 -9.62
CA GLU A 272 -27.51 6.92 -10.84
C GLU A 272 -27.48 8.45 -10.76
N SER A 273 -28.50 9.07 -10.17
CA SER A 273 -28.52 10.52 -9.92
C SER A 273 -27.45 10.89 -8.89
N PHE A 274 -27.36 10.13 -7.79
CA PHE A 274 -26.31 10.27 -6.79
C PHE A 274 -24.91 10.20 -7.42
N LYS A 275 -24.64 9.18 -8.24
CA LYS A 275 -23.36 9.00 -8.93
C LYS A 275 -23.05 10.19 -9.87
N GLN A 276 -24.03 10.67 -10.63
CA GLN A 276 -23.85 11.83 -11.50
C GLN A 276 -23.53 13.10 -10.72
N ASP A 277 -24.15 13.30 -9.57
CA ASP A 277 -23.89 14.47 -8.73
C ASP A 277 -22.51 14.39 -8.09
N ILE A 278 -22.09 13.21 -7.60
CA ILE A 278 -20.71 12.97 -7.15
C ILE A 278 -19.71 13.28 -8.27
N GLN A 279 -19.96 12.81 -9.50
CA GLN A 279 -19.07 13.07 -10.63
C GLN A 279 -18.91 14.56 -10.91
N LYS A 280 -20.00 15.34 -10.90
CA LYS A 280 -19.92 16.81 -11.10
C LYS A 280 -19.06 17.48 -10.03
N ILE A 281 -19.18 17.04 -8.77
CA ILE A 281 -18.35 17.55 -7.68
C ILE A 281 -16.89 17.14 -7.93
N ALA A 282 -16.65 15.88 -8.30
CA ALA A 282 -15.31 15.36 -8.57
C ALA A 282 -14.61 16.13 -9.69
N ASP A 283 -15.32 16.45 -10.78
CA ASP A 283 -14.80 17.24 -11.90
C ASP A 283 -14.35 18.64 -11.43
N SER A 284 -15.15 19.29 -10.58
CA SER A 284 -14.80 20.60 -10.01
C SER A 284 -13.61 20.51 -9.05
N GLU A 285 -13.56 19.48 -8.20
CA GLU A 285 -12.45 19.25 -7.28
C GLU A 285 -11.15 18.91 -8.01
N PHE A 286 -11.23 18.14 -9.11
CA PHE A 286 -10.09 17.83 -9.96
C PHE A 286 -9.45 19.10 -10.52
N GLU A 287 -10.24 20.04 -11.06
CA GLU A 287 -9.71 21.28 -11.61
C GLU A 287 -8.96 22.10 -10.54
N LEU A 288 -9.55 22.25 -9.35
CA LEU A 288 -8.92 22.95 -8.23
C LEU A 288 -7.63 22.25 -7.79
N LEU A 289 -7.67 20.92 -7.66
CA LEU A 289 -6.55 20.10 -7.24
C LEU A 289 -5.41 20.14 -8.27
N TYR A 290 -5.72 20.09 -9.57
CA TYR A 290 -4.74 20.16 -10.65
C TYR A 290 -4.09 21.54 -10.75
N GLN A 291 -4.83 22.63 -10.54
CA GLN A 291 -4.21 23.96 -10.44
C GLN A 291 -3.26 24.03 -9.24
N ARG A 292 -3.70 23.56 -8.07
CA ARG A 292 -2.85 23.51 -6.86
C ARG A 292 -1.58 22.68 -7.10
N TRP A 293 -1.70 21.54 -7.78
CA TRP A 293 -0.58 20.69 -8.17
C TRP A 293 0.42 21.45 -9.04
N LYS A 294 -0.06 22.06 -10.13
CA LYS A 294 0.76 22.87 -11.04
C LYS A 294 1.48 24.00 -10.32
N GLU A 295 0.76 24.77 -9.52
CA GLU A 295 1.30 25.91 -8.79
C GLU A 295 2.44 25.48 -7.86
N ARG A 296 2.25 24.42 -7.07
CA ARG A 296 3.29 23.95 -6.16
C ARG A 296 4.47 23.32 -6.89
N ARG A 297 4.24 22.51 -7.94
CA ARG A 297 5.33 21.95 -8.76
C ARG A 297 6.18 23.07 -9.40
N ASN A 298 5.52 24.08 -9.97
CA ASN A 298 6.19 25.24 -10.54
C ASN A 298 6.99 26.03 -9.49
N TYR A 299 6.44 26.21 -8.29
CA TYR A 299 7.14 26.86 -7.18
C TYR A 299 8.46 26.16 -6.83
N TYR A 300 8.48 24.82 -6.83
CA TYR A 300 9.68 24.02 -6.57
C TYR A 300 10.54 23.78 -7.82
N GLY A 301 10.18 24.32 -9.00
CA GLY A 301 10.89 24.09 -10.25
C GLY A 301 10.83 22.66 -10.78
N LEU A 302 9.77 21.92 -10.42
CA LEU A 302 9.57 20.52 -10.79
C LEU A 302 8.56 20.40 -11.95
N PRO A 303 8.68 19.39 -12.84
CA PRO A 303 7.82 19.28 -14.02
C PRO A 303 6.37 18.96 -13.66
N VAL A 304 5.37 19.61 -14.26
CA VAL A 304 3.96 19.29 -13.94
C VAL A 304 3.62 17.82 -14.21
N HIS A 305 4.18 17.25 -15.28
CA HIS A 305 4.06 15.84 -15.65
C HIS A 305 5.46 15.21 -15.58
N PRO A 306 5.83 14.58 -14.46
CA PRO A 306 7.12 13.89 -14.34
C PRO A 306 7.13 12.63 -15.20
N LYS A 307 8.09 12.51 -16.12
CA LYS A 307 8.36 11.27 -16.84
C LYS A 307 9.15 10.31 -15.95
N ILE A 308 8.50 9.26 -15.45
CA ILE A 308 9.11 8.29 -14.53
C ILE A 308 9.83 7.19 -15.30
N ILE A 309 9.24 6.74 -16.41
CA ILE A 309 9.85 5.73 -17.26
C ILE A 309 10.96 6.38 -18.09
N THR A 310 12.19 5.98 -17.80
CA THR A 310 13.36 6.50 -18.51
C THR A 310 13.41 5.98 -19.95
N ASP A 311 14.18 6.66 -20.80
CA ASP A 311 14.37 6.23 -22.19
C ASP A 311 14.94 4.81 -22.27
N GLU A 312 15.76 4.40 -21.29
CA GLU A 312 16.33 3.05 -21.18
C GLU A 312 15.31 1.95 -20.80
N LEU A 313 14.12 2.33 -20.33
CA LEU A 313 13.03 1.45 -19.94
C LEU A 313 11.84 1.52 -20.90
N THR A 314 11.87 2.39 -21.91
CA THR A 314 10.74 2.65 -22.79
C THR A 314 10.27 1.38 -23.50
N ASP A 315 11.15 0.72 -24.28
CA ASP A 315 10.81 -0.51 -25.01
C ASP A 315 10.28 -1.62 -24.08
N TYR A 316 10.88 -1.76 -22.89
CA TYR A 316 10.44 -2.74 -21.88
C TYR A 316 9.03 -2.41 -21.36
N SER A 317 8.79 -1.14 -21.02
CA SER A 317 7.51 -0.69 -20.49
C SER A 317 6.38 -0.79 -21.52
N GLU A 318 6.64 -0.49 -22.79
CA GLU A 318 5.66 -0.61 -23.88
C GLU A 318 5.28 -2.07 -24.13
N GLU A 319 6.23 -2.99 -24.06
CA GLU A 319 5.92 -4.43 -24.17
C GLU A 319 5.16 -4.97 -22.96
N MET A 320 5.49 -4.48 -21.76
CA MET A 320 4.72 -4.79 -20.56
C MET A 320 3.28 -4.27 -20.68
N GLU A 321 3.09 -3.03 -21.12
CA GLU A 321 1.79 -2.42 -21.39
C GLU A 321 0.99 -3.23 -22.41
N ALA A 322 1.60 -3.58 -23.54
CA ALA A 322 0.97 -4.39 -24.58
C ALA A 322 0.62 -5.81 -24.10
N CYS A 323 1.40 -6.39 -23.19
CA CYS A 323 1.08 -7.67 -22.57
C CYS A 323 -0.12 -7.56 -21.63
N TYR A 324 -0.15 -6.50 -20.81
CA TYR A 324 -1.26 -6.22 -19.90
C TYR A 324 -2.59 -6.05 -20.64
N LYS A 325 -2.61 -5.21 -21.67
CA LYS A 325 -3.80 -4.96 -22.51
C LYS A 325 -4.37 -6.21 -23.20
N LYS A 326 -3.55 -7.25 -23.39
CA LYS A 326 -3.98 -8.54 -23.97
C LYS A 326 -4.47 -9.53 -22.93
N ALA A 327 -4.14 -9.29 -21.65
CA ALA A 327 -4.50 -10.16 -20.56
C ALA A 327 -5.83 -9.77 -19.88
N ASP A 328 -6.25 -8.52 -20.05
CA ASP A 328 -7.62 -8.04 -19.78
C ASP A 328 -8.58 -8.37 -20.94
#